data_AF-A0A383DJV3-F1
#
_entry.id   AF-A0A383DJV3-F1
#
_cell.length_a   1.000
_cell.length_b   1.000
_cell.length_c   1.000
_cell.angle_alpha   90.00
_cell.angle_beta   90.00
_cell.angle_gamma   90.00
#
_symmetry.space_group_name_H-M   'P 1'
#
loop_
_entity.id
_entity.type
_entity.pdbx_description
1 polymer ?
#
loop_
_entity_poly.entity_id
_entity_poly.type
_entity_poly.pdbx_seq_one_letter_code
_entity_poly.pdbx_strand_id
1 'polypeptide(L)'
;RNLHWLMENHAEKLLREVPSHDGRFPWMAKLLDANENLSVQVHPPADIAPSLGGESKTEAWHIVHAEPDARLIAGLKRGTTSEDFESWLAQSDFPSCLHEIPANKGDSIFIPSGRLHALGAGTVVFEIQQNSDTTFRVFDWNRIGLDGRPRKLHIDKAIQSINFTDIEPHTLTAAWDSVAGHSSQAIADEKTVFRIDHVRLDLVDPIPLPGRGLRMLAVTHDQIKLNGADETLVL
;
A
#
# COMPACT_ATOMS: atom_id res chain seq x y z
N ARG A 1 -8.54 21.47 -14.91
CA ARG A 1 -9.57 20.53 -14.39
C ARG A 1 -8.82 19.41 -13.66
N ASN A 2 -9.27 18.96 -12.49
CA ASN A 2 -8.57 17.95 -11.68
C ASN A 2 -9.43 16.66 -11.55
N LEU A 3 -8.91 15.64 -10.88
CA LEU A 3 -9.62 14.37 -10.70
C LEU A 3 -10.93 14.53 -9.92
N HIS A 4 -10.98 15.41 -8.93
CA HIS A 4 -12.20 15.72 -8.18
C HIS A 4 -13.30 16.27 -9.09
N TRP A 5 -12.99 17.25 -9.93
CA TRP A 5 -13.92 17.80 -10.93
C TRP A 5 -14.41 16.72 -11.91
N LEU A 6 -13.52 15.79 -12.33
CA LEU A 6 -13.91 14.67 -13.18
C LEU A 6 -14.88 13.71 -12.48
N MET A 7 -14.68 13.44 -11.19
CA MET A 7 -15.61 12.64 -10.39
C MET A 7 -16.97 13.34 -10.27
N GLU A 8 -17.01 14.63 -9.96
CA GLU A 8 -18.27 15.38 -9.81
C GLU A 8 -19.08 15.47 -11.10
N ASN A 9 -18.43 15.54 -12.26
CA ASN A 9 -19.10 15.83 -13.54
C ASN A 9 -19.19 14.63 -14.49
N HIS A 10 -18.34 13.61 -14.29
CA HIS A 10 -18.15 12.51 -15.25
C HIS A 10 -17.88 11.14 -14.59
N ALA A 11 -18.21 10.94 -13.30
CA ALA A 11 -17.93 9.69 -12.58
C ALA A 11 -18.42 8.43 -13.31
N GLU A 12 -19.66 8.40 -13.82
CA GLU A 12 -20.22 7.22 -14.49
C GLU A 12 -19.36 6.79 -15.70
N LYS A 13 -18.93 7.77 -16.52
CA LYS A 13 -18.07 7.52 -17.68
C LYS A 13 -16.65 7.12 -17.28
N LEU A 14 -16.12 7.72 -16.21
CA LEU A 14 -14.76 7.48 -15.73
C LEU A 14 -14.63 6.10 -15.07
N LEU A 15 -15.50 5.81 -14.11
CA LEU A 15 -15.44 4.61 -13.29
C LEU A 15 -16.01 3.38 -13.98
N ARG A 16 -17.07 3.56 -14.79
CA ARG A 16 -17.86 2.48 -15.40
C ARG A 16 -18.38 1.51 -14.33
N GLU A 17 -17.70 0.38 -14.16
CA GLU A 17 -18.07 -0.71 -13.22
C GLU A 17 -17.30 -0.62 -11.90
N VAL A 18 -16.29 0.26 -11.80
CA VAL A 18 -15.50 0.40 -10.57
C VAL A 18 -16.33 1.14 -9.52
N PRO A 19 -16.52 0.59 -8.31
CA PRO A 19 -17.31 1.25 -7.28
C PRO A 19 -16.58 2.50 -6.75
N SER A 20 -17.33 3.55 -6.46
CA SER A 20 -16.87 4.70 -5.67
C SER A 20 -17.40 4.62 -4.25
N HIS A 21 -16.59 5.07 -3.28
CA HIS A 21 -17.04 5.32 -1.92
C HIS A 21 -17.24 6.83 -1.72
N ASP A 22 -18.42 7.24 -1.27
CA ASP A 22 -18.80 8.64 -1.05
C ASP A 22 -18.53 9.58 -2.23
N GLY A 23 -18.73 9.09 -3.46
CA GLY A 23 -18.50 9.85 -4.68
C GLY A 23 -17.03 10.21 -4.96
N ARG A 24 -16.08 9.64 -4.20
CA ARG A 24 -14.65 9.83 -4.40
C ARG A 24 -14.07 8.80 -5.36
N PHE A 25 -12.99 9.16 -6.03
CA PHE A 25 -12.19 8.21 -6.79
C PHE A 25 -11.67 7.12 -5.84
N PRO A 26 -11.75 5.82 -6.20
CA PRO A 26 -11.59 4.73 -5.24
C PRO A 26 -10.15 4.51 -4.75
N TRP A 27 -9.16 4.99 -5.50
CA TRP A 27 -7.76 4.69 -5.25
C TRP A 27 -6.92 5.94 -5.00
N MET A 28 -5.79 5.75 -4.34
CA MET A 28 -4.74 6.76 -4.21
C MET A 28 -3.41 6.08 -4.49
N ALA A 29 -2.54 6.78 -5.22
CA ALA A 29 -1.19 6.33 -5.50
C ALA A 29 -0.19 7.35 -4.95
N LYS A 30 0.90 6.87 -4.34
CA LYS A 30 1.94 7.73 -3.77
C LYS A 30 3.31 7.15 -4.09
N LEU A 31 4.29 8.05 -4.20
CA LEU A 31 5.69 7.72 -4.08
C LEU A 31 6.14 8.19 -2.69
N LEU A 32 6.53 7.25 -1.84
CA LEU A 32 6.93 7.52 -0.46
C LEU A 32 8.43 7.29 -0.32
N ASP A 33 9.15 8.31 0.13
CA ASP A 33 10.57 8.26 0.45
C ASP A 33 10.77 8.26 1.97
N ALA A 34 10.98 7.07 2.53
CA ALA A 34 11.18 6.86 3.95
C ALA A 34 12.66 7.08 4.32
N ASN A 35 13.04 8.34 4.49
CA ASN A 35 14.38 8.72 4.97
C ASN A 35 14.63 8.27 6.44
N GLU A 36 13.56 8.10 7.21
CA GLU A 36 13.58 7.57 8.57
C GLU A 36 12.50 6.49 8.71
N ASN A 37 12.55 5.69 9.78
CA ASN A 37 11.50 4.73 10.09
C ASN A 37 10.14 5.45 10.21
N LEU A 38 9.17 5.05 9.40
CA LEU A 38 7.80 5.51 9.54
C LEU A 38 7.14 4.86 10.76
N SER A 39 6.00 5.41 11.18
CA SER A 39 5.31 4.86 12.35
C SER A 39 4.85 3.43 12.11
N VAL A 40 4.94 2.61 13.15
CA VAL A 40 4.23 1.33 13.20
C VAL A 40 2.75 1.61 13.33
N GLN A 41 1.97 1.09 12.41
CA GLN A 41 0.57 1.44 12.24
C GLN A 41 -0.26 0.26 11.73
N VAL A 42 -1.56 0.41 11.83
CA VAL A 42 -2.56 -0.51 11.28
C VAL A 42 -3.72 0.30 10.71
N HIS A 43 -4.35 -0.25 9.67
CA HIS A 43 -5.58 0.26 9.09
C HIS A 43 -6.75 -0.63 9.49
N PRO A 44 -7.90 -0.08 9.92
CA PRO A 44 -9.01 -0.90 10.35
C PRO A 44 -9.61 -1.72 9.19
N PRO A 45 -9.94 -2.99 9.42
CA PRO A 45 -10.79 -3.77 8.50
C PRO A 45 -12.16 -3.12 8.24
N ALA A 46 -12.75 -3.41 7.09
CA ALA A 46 -13.97 -2.75 6.61
C ALA A 46 -15.21 -2.94 7.50
N ASP A 47 -15.30 -4.07 8.18
CA ASP A 47 -16.41 -4.39 9.10
C ASP A 47 -16.38 -3.57 10.40
N ILE A 48 -15.20 -3.15 10.85
CA ILE A 48 -15.05 -2.36 12.09
C ILE A 48 -14.69 -0.90 11.86
N ALA A 49 -14.19 -0.53 10.67
CA ALA A 49 -13.72 0.84 10.42
C ALA A 49 -14.75 1.93 10.77
N PRO A 50 -16.05 1.80 10.42
CA PRO A 50 -17.04 2.82 10.77
C PRO A 50 -17.25 2.99 12.28
N SER A 51 -17.21 1.91 13.07
CA SER A 51 -17.38 1.98 14.53
C SER A 51 -16.19 2.66 15.22
N LEU A 52 -15.01 2.59 14.59
CA LEU A 52 -13.80 3.29 15.02
C LEU A 52 -13.71 4.72 14.48
N GLY A 53 -14.72 5.19 13.73
CA GLY A 53 -14.75 6.52 13.12
C GLY A 53 -13.69 6.69 12.03
N GLY A 54 -13.44 5.64 11.25
CA GLY A 54 -12.50 5.65 10.14
C GLY A 54 -13.01 4.85 8.94
N GLU A 55 -12.13 4.65 7.97
CA GLU A 55 -12.41 3.95 6.72
C GLU A 55 -11.38 2.86 6.49
N SER A 56 -11.79 1.74 5.90
CA SER A 56 -10.84 0.68 5.56
C SER A 56 -9.80 1.16 4.56
N LYS A 57 -8.60 0.61 4.72
CA LYS A 57 -7.46 0.96 3.89
C LYS A 57 -6.57 -0.26 3.70
N THR A 58 -6.80 -0.96 2.60
CA THR A 58 -5.88 -1.94 2.04
C THR A 58 -4.94 -1.27 1.06
N GLU A 59 -3.68 -1.72 1.06
CA GLU A 59 -2.59 -1.16 0.29
C GLU A 59 -1.77 -2.25 -0.40
N ALA A 60 -0.93 -1.83 -1.34
CA ALA A 60 0.18 -2.61 -1.84
C ALA A 60 1.37 -1.69 -2.08
N TRP A 61 2.55 -2.17 -1.77
CA TRP A 61 3.80 -1.46 -1.97
C TRP A 61 4.65 -2.17 -3.02
N HIS A 62 5.27 -1.39 -3.90
CA HIS A 62 6.34 -1.84 -4.77
C HIS A 62 7.61 -1.05 -4.44
N ILE A 63 8.68 -1.74 -4.07
CA ILE A 63 9.94 -1.13 -3.64
C ILE A 63 10.72 -0.69 -4.87
N VAL A 64 10.78 0.61 -5.12
CA VAL A 64 11.52 1.16 -6.26
C VAL A 64 12.99 1.43 -5.92
N HIS A 65 13.30 1.58 -4.63
CA HIS A 65 14.65 1.71 -4.10
C HIS A 65 14.73 1.18 -2.66
N ALA A 66 15.86 0.58 -2.30
CA ALA A 66 16.19 0.14 -0.95
C ALA A 66 17.69 0.24 -0.72
N GLU A 67 18.11 0.83 0.40
CA GLU A 67 19.48 0.77 0.90
C GLU A 67 19.83 -0.63 1.42
N PRO A 68 21.13 -0.99 1.57
CA PRO A 68 21.54 -2.34 1.98
C PRO A 68 20.92 -2.87 3.28
N ASP A 69 20.67 -1.98 4.25
CA ASP A 69 20.10 -2.33 5.57
C ASP A 69 18.60 -1.95 5.67
N ALA A 70 17.98 -1.55 4.56
CA ALA A 70 16.58 -1.16 4.52
C ALA A 70 15.67 -2.35 4.80
N ARG A 71 14.56 -2.09 5.48
CA ARG A 71 13.62 -3.13 5.90
C ARG A 71 12.18 -2.64 5.87
N LEU A 72 11.27 -3.59 5.70
CA LEU A 72 9.85 -3.42 5.94
C LEU A 72 9.51 -4.01 7.31
N ILE A 73 8.49 -3.47 7.95
CA ILE A 73 7.80 -4.13 9.06
C ILE A 73 6.43 -4.54 8.54
N ALA A 74 6.08 -5.81 8.67
CA ALA A 74 4.78 -6.32 8.25
C ALA A 74 4.42 -7.58 9.03
N GLY A 75 3.27 -7.57 9.70
CA GLY A 75 2.79 -8.66 10.55
C GLY A 75 3.55 -8.76 11.87
N LEU A 76 3.17 -9.76 12.66
CA LEU A 76 3.76 -10.06 13.97
C LEU A 76 4.76 -11.22 13.86
N LYS A 77 5.74 -11.26 14.75
CA LYS A 77 6.57 -12.46 14.93
C LYS A 77 5.77 -13.60 15.51
N ARG A 78 6.15 -14.82 15.12
CA ARG A 78 5.52 -16.04 15.62
C ARG A 78 5.54 -16.10 17.14
N GLY A 79 4.39 -16.45 17.72
CA GLY A 79 4.20 -16.57 19.16
C GLY A 79 3.77 -15.29 19.86
N THR A 80 3.62 -14.17 19.16
CA THR A 80 3.05 -12.94 19.73
C THR A 80 1.55 -13.11 19.96
N THR A 81 1.09 -12.89 21.19
CA THR A 81 -0.34 -12.80 21.54
C THR A 81 -0.81 -11.36 21.65
N SER A 82 -2.12 -11.13 21.71
CA SER A 82 -2.71 -9.82 22.01
C SER A 82 -2.27 -9.31 23.38
N GLU A 83 -2.20 -10.20 24.36
CA GLU A 83 -1.79 -9.91 25.73
C GLU A 83 -0.32 -9.50 25.79
N ASP A 84 0.56 -10.20 25.07
CA ASP A 84 1.97 -9.83 24.96
C ASP A 84 2.10 -8.44 24.32
N PHE A 85 1.38 -8.21 23.23
CA PHE A 85 1.39 -6.94 22.50
C PHE A 85 0.99 -5.76 23.39
N GLU A 86 -0.10 -5.89 24.14
CA GLU A 86 -0.54 -4.89 25.11
C GLU A 86 0.49 -4.66 26.23
N SER A 87 1.09 -5.73 26.73
CA SER A 87 2.11 -5.64 27.78
C SER A 87 3.38 -4.92 27.31
N TRP A 88 3.78 -5.13 26.05
CA TRP A 88 4.98 -4.55 25.46
C TRP A 88 4.80 -3.11 25.02
N LEU A 89 3.57 -2.68 24.70
CA LEU A 89 3.27 -1.27 24.41
C LEU A 89 3.65 -0.32 25.54
N ALA A 90 3.61 -0.78 26.79
CA ALA A 90 4.02 -0.01 27.96
C ALA A 90 5.54 -0.04 28.20
N GLN A 91 6.31 -0.81 27.41
CA GLN A 91 7.73 -1.08 27.60
C GLN A 91 8.56 -0.61 26.40
N SER A 92 9.87 -0.46 26.60
CA SER A 92 10.80 -0.13 25.52
C SER A 92 11.03 -1.27 24.52
N ASP A 93 10.53 -2.48 24.81
CA ASP A 93 10.77 -3.69 24.00
C ASP A 93 9.69 -3.93 22.93
N PHE A 94 8.72 -3.04 22.75
CA PHE A 94 7.67 -3.18 21.72
C PHE A 94 8.17 -3.64 20.34
N PRO A 95 9.29 -3.13 19.78
CA PRO A 95 9.77 -3.58 18.47
C PRO A 95 10.11 -5.07 18.38
N SER A 96 10.32 -5.78 19.50
CA SER A 96 10.70 -7.19 19.50
C SER A 96 9.60 -8.09 18.92
N CYS A 97 8.33 -7.67 18.99
CA CYS A 97 7.18 -8.40 18.45
C CYS A 97 6.95 -8.21 16.94
N LEU A 98 7.60 -7.23 16.33
CA LEU A 98 7.38 -6.85 14.94
C LEU A 98 8.16 -7.78 14.01
N HIS A 99 7.50 -8.28 12.96
CA HIS A 99 8.21 -9.03 11.93
C HIS A 99 8.89 -8.05 10.96
N GLU A 100 10.22 -8.09 10.93
CA GLU A 100 11.04 -7.31 10.00
C GLU A 100 11.40 -8.16 8.78
N ILE A 101 11.25 -7.58 7.60
CA ILE A 101 11.54 -8.21 6.31
C ILE A 101 12.63 -7.36 5.62
N PRO A 102 13.76 -7.92 5.18
CA PRO A 102 14.72 -7.20 4.36
C PRO A 102 14.05 -6.63 3.10
N ALA A 103 14.28 -5.36 2.80
CA ALA A 103 13.70 -4.71 1.62
C ALA A 103 14.69 -4.76 0.46
N ASN A 104 14.27 -5.27 -0.70
CA ASN A 104 15.07 -5.19 -1.93
C ASN A 104 14.32 -4.43 -3.01
N LYS A 105 15.06 -3.70 -3.85
CA LYS A 105 14.48 -3.08 -5.06
C LYS A 105 13.82 -4.17 -5.92
N GLY A 106 12.58 -3.90 -6.34
CA GLY A 106 11.78 -4.79 -7.17
C GLY A 106 10.82 -5.67 -6.37
N ASP A 107 11.02 -5.83 -5.06
CA ASP A 107 10.09 -6.55 -4.20
C ASP A 107 8.75 -5.81 -4.12
N SER A 108 7.68 -6.59 -3.96
CA SER A 108 6.34 -6.05 -3.67
C SER A 108 5.75 -6.71 -2.45
N ILE A 109 4.87 -6.02 -1.74
CA ILE A 109 4.12 -6.59 -0.63
C ILE A 109 2.68 -6.08 -0.64
N PHE A 110 1.74 -6.99 -0.41
CA PHE A 110 0.34 -6.65 -0.19
C PHE A 110 0.11 -6.39 1.30
N ILE A 111 -0.58 -5.30 1.62
CA ILE A 111 -0.88 -4.89 2.99
C ILE A 111 -2.41 -4.86 3.15
N PRO A 112 -3.04 -6.00 3.50
CA PRO A 112 -4.46 -5.99 3.80
C PRO A 112 -4.75 -5.14 5.05
N SER A 113 -5.91 -4.50 5.09
CA SER A 113 -6.42 -3.88 6.32
C SER A 113 -6.34 -4.88 7.49
N GLY A 114 -5.90 -4.41 8.65
CA GLY A 114 -5.63 -5.19 9.85
C GLY A 114 -4.21 -5.73 9.98
N ARG A 115 -3.38 -5.68 8.93
CA ARG A 115 -1.94 -5.97 9.03
C ARG A 115 -1.23 -4.84 9.76
N LEU A 116 -0.48 -5.17 10.81
CA LEU A 116 0.45 -4.23 11.44
C LEU A 116 1.67 -4.02 10.54
N HIS A 117 2.05 -2.78 10.26
CA HIS A 117 3.12 -2.51 9.30
C HIS A 117 3.83 -1.16 9.52
N ALA A 118 5.00 -1.01 8.90
CA ALA A 118 5.72 0.26 8.71
C ALA A 118 6.75 0.15 7.58
N LEU A 119 7.11 1.29 6.99
CA LEU A 119 8.30 1.42 6.16
C LEU A 119 9.51 1.75 7.04
N GLY A 120 10.59 0.98 6.92
CA GLY A 120 11.87 1.30 7.53
C GLY A 120 12.62 2.37 6.72
N ALA A 121 13.59 3.00 7.38
CA ALA A 121 14.48 3.98 6.76
C ALA A 121 15.21 3.41 5.52
N GLY A 122 15.53 4.27 4.56
CA GLY A 122 16.26 3.91 3.34
C GLY A 122 15.40 3.19 2.30
N THR A 123 14.07 3.23 2.41
CA THR A 123 13.15 2.67 1.39
C THR A 123 12.46 3.77 0.60
N VAL A 124 12.32 3.57 -0.71
CA VAL A 124 11.38 4.32 -1.54
C VAL A 124 10.38 3.34 -2.12
N VAL A 125 9.09 3.57 -1.88
CA VAL A 125 8.01 2.70 -2.36
C VAL A 125 7.01 3.46 -3.22
N PHE A 126 6.52 2.77 -4.24
CA PHE A 126 5.27 3.13 -4.89
C PHE A 126 4.12 2.44 -4.15
N GLU A 127 3.30 3.22 -3.47
CA GLU A 127 2.15 2.77 -2.70
C GLU A 127 0.88 2.97 -3.53
N ILE A 128 0.08 1.91 -3.67
CA ILE A 128 -1.29 1.98 -4.17
C ILE A 128 -2.20 1.56 -3.02
N GLN A 129 -3.22 2.35 -2.73
CA GLN A 129 -4.13 2.13 -1.62
C GLN A 129 -5.58 2.46 -1.98
N GLN A 130 -6.52 1.97 -1.18
CA GLN A 130 -7.86 2.55 -1.11
C GLN A 130 -7.76 4.05 -0.79
N ASN A 131 -8.70 4.84 -1.28
CA ASN A 131 -8.77 6.27 -0.98
C ASN A 131 -9.29 6.51 0.45
N SER A 132 -8.45 6.22 1.44
CA SER A 132 -8.64 6.46 2.87
C SER A 132 -7.36 7.06 3.45
N ASP A 133 -7.52 7.96 4.41
CA ASP A 133 -6.40 8.52 5.20
C ASP A 133 -6.37 7.97 6.64
N THR A 134 -7.22 6.98 6.93
CA THR A 134 -7.37 6.41 8.27
C THR A 134 -6.13 5.61 8.65
N THR A 135 -5.42 6.06 9.69
CA THR A 135 -4.22 5.40 10.20
C THR A 135 -4.25 5.34 11.72
N PHE A 136 -4.20 4.14 12.29
CA PHE A 136 -4.05 3.96 13.73
C PHE A 136 -2.60 3.63 14.06
N ARG A 137 -1.89 4.68 14.47
CA ARG A 137 -0.50 4.62 14.91
C ARG A 137 -0.37 3.90 16.25
N VAL A 138 0.53 2.92 16.30
CA VAL A 138 0.83 2.11 17.47
C VAL A 138 2.12 2.57 18.14
N PHE A 139 3.19 2.71 17.36
CA PHE A 139 4.50 3.13 17.85
C PHE A 139 5.16 4.06 16.85
N ASP A 140 5.97 4.99 17.36
CA ASP A 140 6.50 6.07 16.55
C ASP A 140 7.94 6.47 16.83
N TRP A 141 8.71 5.57 17.44
CA TRP A 141 10.12 5.80 17.72
C TRP A 141 10.35 7.03 18.60
N ASN A 142 9.34 7.40 19.41
CA ASN A 142 9.33 8.60 20.25
C ASN A 142 9.60 9.91 19.49
N ARG A 143 9.26 9.97 18.20
CA ARG A 143 9.42 11.18 17.40
C ARG A 143 8.51 12.31 17.88
N ILE A 144 9.07 13.51 17.77
CA ILE A 144 8.38 14.76 18.08
C ILE A 144 7.78 15.34 16.81
N GLY A 145 6.51 15.71 16.87
CA GLY A 145 5.78 16.37 15.80
C GLY A 145 6.23 17.82 15.59
N LEU A 146 5.72 18.43 14.52
CA LEU A 146 5.99 19.84 14.19
C LEU A 146 5.51 20.82 15.28
N ASP A 147 4.61 20.37 16.17
CA ASP A 147 4.11 21.12 17.32
C ASP A 147 5.00 20.99 18.57
N GLY A 148 6.14 20.29 18.47
CA GLY A 148 7.06 20.08 19.58
C GLY A 148 6.60 19.02 20.58
N ARG A 149 5.55 18.23 20.28
CA ARG A 149 5.03 17.18 21.17
C ARG A 149 5.17 15.79 20.56
N PRO A 150 5.20 14.71 21.36
CA PRO A 150 5.12 13.35 20.83
C PRO A 150 3.89 13.19 19.95
N ARG A 151 4.04 12.57 18.78
CA ARG A 151 2.92 12.38 17.85
C ARG A 151 1.88 11.44 18.45
N LYS A 152 0.60 11.70 18.15
CA LYS A 152 -0.53 10.96 18.69
C LYS A 152 -0.49 9.48 18.30
N LEU A 153 -0.61 8.62 19.31
CA LEU A 153 -0.86 7.18 19.19
C LEU A 153 -2.36 6.89 19.31
N HIS A 154 -2.79 5.75 18.77
CA HIS A 154 -4.20 5.34 18.68
C HIS A 154 -4.37 3.90 19.19
N ILE A 155 -3.81 3.60 20.36
CA ILE A 155 -3.63 2.25 20.89
C ILE A 155 -4.94 1.43 20.88
N ASP A 156 -6.00 1.91 21.52
CA ASP A 156 -7.26 1.17 21.63
C ASP A 156 -7.88 0.84 20.26
N LYS A 157 -7.80 1.78 19.30
CA LYS A 157 -8.31 1.57 17.94
C LYS A 157 -7.41 0.63 17.15
N ALA A 158 -6.11 0.70 17.36
CA ALA A 158 -5.15 -0.16 16.71
C ALA A 158 -5.31 -1.61 17.16
N ILE A 159 -5.41 -1.88 18.47
CA ILE A 159 -5.62 -3.23 19.01
C ILE A 159 -6.87 -3.87 18.42
N GLN A 160 -7.98 -3.12 18.35
CA GLN A 160 -9.23 -3.59 17.72
C GLN A 160 -9.07 -3.88 16.21
N SER A 161 -8.10 -3.23 15.55
CA SER A 161 -7.86 -3.37 14.12
C SER A 161 -6.88 -4.47 13.76
N ILE A 162 -5.95 -4.84 14.65
CA ILE A 162 -4.88 -5.79 14.35
C ILE A 162 -5.44 -7.20 14.17
N ASN A 163 -5.07 -7.81 13.04
CA ASN A 163 -5.19 -9.25 12.89
C ASN A 163 -4.01 -9.95 13.58
N PHE A 164 -4.19 -10.39 14.82
CA PHE A 164 -3.14 -11.07 15.60
C PHE A 164 -2.73 -12.45 15.03
N THR A 165 -3.43 -12.97 14.03
CA THR A 165 -3.06 -14.20 13.32
C THR A 165 -2.20 -13.96 12.08
N ASP A 166 -1.95 -12.69 11.72
CA ASP A 166 -1.10 -12.29 10.60
C ASP A 166 0.39 -12.35 10.98
N ILE A 167 0.93 -13.56 10.91
CA ILE A 167 2.26 -13.89 11.38
C ILE A 167 3.24 -14.01 10.21
N GLU A 168 4.36 -13.28 10.31
CA GLU A 168 5.53 -13.38 9.44
C GLU A 168 5.20 -13.45 7.92
N PRO A 169 4.42 -12.49 7.37
CA PRO A 169 4.19 -12.42 5.93
C PRO A 169 5.48 -12.17 5.16
N HIS A 170 5.49 -12.50 3.88
CA HIS A 170 6.65 -12.33 3.02
C HIS A 170 6.36 -11.38 1.86
N THR A 171 7.42 -10.81 1.29
CA THR A 171 7.33 -10.11 0.02
C THR A 171 6.98 -11.10 -1.10
N LEU A 172 6.34 -10.58 -2.14
CA LEU A 172 5.96 -11.30 -3.33
C LEU A 172 7.19 -11.42 -4.24
N THR A 173 7.61 -12.66 -4.46
CA THR A 173 8.66 -13.03 -5.41
C THR A 173 8.08 -13.85 -6.56
N ALA A 174 6.82 -13.61 -6.94
CA ALA A 174 6.11 -14.42 -7.93
C ALA A 174 6.87 -14.47 -9.26
N ALA A 175 6.80 -15.60 -9.96
CA ALA A 175 7.39 -15.71 -11.28
C ALA A 175 6.71 -14.74 -12.26
N TRP A 176 7.49 -14.24 -13.21
CA TRP A 176 6.95 -13.44 -14.30
C TRP A 176 6.19 -14.36 -15.28
N ASP A 177 4.93 -14.04 -15.53
CA ASP A 177 4.13 -14.66 -16.58
C ASP A 177 4.43 -13.93 -17.89
N SER A 178 5.15 -14.60 -18.79
CA SER A 178 5.53 -14.04 -20.09
C SER A 178 4.54 -14.43 -21.17
N VAL A 179 4.05 -13.45 -21.91
CA VAL A 179 3.29 -13.60 -23.15
C VAL A 179 3.97 -12.81 -24.27
N ALA A 180 3.50 -12.92 -25.51
CA ALA A 180 4.08 -12.17 -26.61
C ALA A 180 4.02 -10.65 -26.33
N GLY A 181 5.19 -10.01 -26.20
CA GLY A 181 5.35 -8.56 -26.05
C GLY A 181 5.45 -8.02 -24.64
N HIS A 182 5.08 -8.78 -23.61
CA HIS A 182 5.26 -8.36 -22.23
C HIS A 182 5.30 -9.53 -21.26
N SER A 183 5.86 -9.26 -20.10
CA SER A 183 5.80 -10.11 -18.93
C SER A 183 5.05 -9.39 -17.82
N SER A 184 4.26 -10.11 -17.03
CA SER A 184 3.53 -9.54 -15.91
C SER A 184 3.70 -10.34 -14.63
N GLN A 185 3.59 -9.66 -13.49
CA GLN A 185 3.59 -10.26 -12.16
C GLN A 185 2.44 -9.66 -11.35
N ALA A 186 1.56 -10.50 -10.81
CA ALA A 186 0.48 -10.01 -9.94
C ALA A 186 1.05 -9.56 -8.58
N ILE A 187 0.80 -8.30 -8.21
CA ILE A 187 1.16 -7.74 -6.90
C ILE A 187 -0.01 -7.89 -5.92
N ALA A 188 -1.23 -7.61 -6.36
CA ALA A 188 -2.41 -7.74 -5.50
C ALA A 188 -3.64 -8.04 -6.35
N ASP A 189 -4.54 -8.87 -5.82
CA ASP A 189 -5.85 -9.14 -6.41
C ASP A 189 -6.90 -9.14 -5.28
N GLU A 190 -7.23 -7.94 -4.81
CA GLU A 190 -8.30 -7.73 -3.84
C GLU A 190 -9.57 -7.37 -4.62
N LYS A 191 -10.40 -8.38 -4.89
CA LYS A 191 -11.51 -8.33 -5.87
C LYS A 191 -12.47 -7.14 -5.70
N THR A 192 -12.61 -6.65 -4.48
CA THR A 192 -13.54 -5.55 -4.15
C THR A 192 -12.87 -4.17 -4.14
N VAL A 193 -11.54 -4.13 -4.29
CA VAL A 193 -10.71 -2.95 -4.09
C VAL A 193 -9.89 -2.63 -5.33
N PHE A 194 -8.91 -3.46 -5.67
CA PHE A 194 -8.07 -3.29 -6.87
C PHE A 194 -7.43 -4.61 -7.29
N ARG A 195 -7.04 -4.65 -8.56
CA ARG A 195 -6.02 -5.58 -9.07
C ARG A 195 -4.81 -4.76 -9.49
N ILE A 196 -3.63 -5.19 -9.04
CA ILE A 196 -2.35 -4.55 -9.34
C ILE A 196 -1.45 -5.59 -9.98
N ASP A 197 -1.04 -5.31 -11.21
CA ASP A 197 -0.05 -6.10 -11.94
C ASP A 197 1.18 -5.22 -12.21
N HIS A 198 2.38 -5.75 -11.97
CA HIS A 198 3.62 -5.19 -12.48
C HIS A 198 3.82 -5.71 -13.89
N VAL A 199 3.96 -4.81 -14.87
CA VAL A 199 4.12 -5.18 -16.28
C VAL A 199 5.46 -4.69 -16.80
N ARG A 200 6.23 -5.59 -17.40
CA ARG A 200 7.44 -5.28 -18.16
C ARG A 200 7.17 -5.45 -19.64
N LEU A 201 7.37 -4.40 -20.42
CA LEU A 201 7.29 -4.48 -21.87
C LEU A 201 8.61 -5.05 -22.40
N ASP A 202 8.52 -6.12 -23.18
CA ASP A 202 9.69 -6.88 -23.67
C ASP A 202 9.98 -6.62 -25.17
N LEU A 203 9.06 -5.95 -25.88
CA LEU A 203 9.15 -5.68 -27.31
C LEU A 203 8.94 -4.19 -27.63
N VAL A 204 9.34 -3.82 -28.84
CA VAL A 204 9.15 -2.48 -29.43
C VAL A 204 7.76 -2.32 -30.07
N ASP A 205 7.11 -3.44 -30.43
CA ASP A 205 5.81 -3.41 -31.10
C ASP A 205 4.68 -3.02 -30.12
N PRO A 206 3.67 -2.24 -30.56
CA PRO A 206 2.53 -1.90 -29.73
C PRO A 206 1.75 -3.15 -29.31
N ILE A 207 1.48 -3.27 -28.01
CA ILE A 207 0.57 -4.28 -27.47
C ILE A 207 -0.73 -3.63 -26.99
N PRO A 208 -1.86 -4.37 -26.97
CA PRO A 208 -3.02 -3.93 -26.22
C PRO A 208 -2.64 -3.72 -24.75
N LEU A 209 -3.00 -2.57 -24.19
CA LEU A 209 -2.77 -2.31 -22.77
C LEU A 209 -3.46 -3.42 -21.94
N PRO A 210 -2.73 -4.15 -21.07
CA PRO A 210 -3.32 -5.23 -20.28
C PRO A 210 -4.46 -4.76 -19.37
N GLY A 211 -5.28 -5.70 -18.92
CA GLY A 211 -6.43 -5.45 -18.04
C GLY A 211 -7.70 -4.96 -18.75
N ARG A 212 -8.74 -4.65 -17.97
CA ARG A 212 -10.05 -4.19 -18.44
C ARG A 212 -10.54 -3.00 -17.61
N GLY A 213 -11.46 -2.21 -18.16
CA GLY A 213 -12.08 -1.10 -17.43
C GLY A 213 -11.15 0.08 -17.18
N LEU A 214 -11.43 0.80 -16.09
CA LEU A 214 -10.60 1.90 -15.60
C LEU A 214 -9.25 1.37 -15.14
N ARG A 215 -8.17 2.00 -15.62
CA ARG A 215 -6.79 1.64 -15.28
C ARG A 215 -6.04 2.88 -14.83
N MET A 216 -5.23 2.71 -13.81
CA MET A 216 -4.22 3.67 -13.38
C MET A 216 -2.86 3.10 -13.76
N LEU A 217 -2.06 3.88 -14.49
CA LEU A 217 -0.73 3.46 -14.95
C LEU A 217 0.31 4.29 -14.21
N ALA A 218 1.35 3.61 -13.71
CA ALA A 218 2.53 4.23 -13.15
C ALA A 218 3.76 3.67 -13.87
N VAL A 219 4.51 4.55 -14.51
CA VAL A 219 5.75 4.18 -15.20
C VAL A 219 6.89 4.33 -14.20
N THR A 220 7.50 3.20 -13.82
CA THR A 220 8.57 3.18 -12.81
C THR A 220 9.97 3.14 -13.42
N HIS A 221 10.08 2.80 -14.71
CA HIS A 221 11.35 2.70 -15.44
C HIS A 221 11.13 3.14 -16.90
N ASP A 222 12.07 3.93 -17.42
CA ASP A 222 12.05 4.50 -18.77
C ASP A 222 10.74 5.21 -19.14
N GLN A 223 10.29 5.08 -20.39
CA GLN A 223 9.10 5.74 -20.92
C GLN A 223 8.23 4.74 -21.67
N ILE A 224 6.91 4.99 -21.67
CA ILE A 224 5.97 4.25 -22.51
C ILE A 224 5.20 5.19 -23.42
N LYS A 225 4.87 4.70 -24.62
CA LYS A 225 4.00 5.40 -25.56
C LYS A 225 2.62 4.75 -25.55
N LEU A 226 1.60 5.50 -25.13
CA LEU A 226 0.20 5.09 -25.11
C LEU A 226 -0.53 5.69 -26.31
N ASN A 227 -0.95 4.83 -27.24
CA ASN A 227 -1.73 5.24 -28.40
C ASN A 227 -3.23 5.05 -28.09
N GLY A 228 -3.96 6.16 -27.95
CA GLY A 228 -5.41 6.21 -27.84
C GLY A 228 -6.08 6.31 -29.22
N ALA A 229 -7.40 6.50 -29.23
CA ALA A 229 -8.17 6.64 -30.48
C ALA A 229 -7.81 7.94 -31.23
N ASP A 230 -7.72 9.05 -30.51
CA ASP A 230 -7.54 10.40 -31.09
C ASP A 230 -6.23 11.07 -30.64
N GLU A 231 -5.50 10.47 -29.70
CA GLU A 231 -4.30 11.05 -29.11
C GLU A 231 -3.24 10.01 -28.80
N THR A 232 -2.01 10.49 -28.63
CA THR A 232 -0.89 9.67 -28.18
C THR A 232 -0.19 10.35 -27.03
N LEU A 233 0.00 9.63 -25.93
CA LEU A 233 0.68 10.10 -24.73
C LEU A 233 2.03 9.41 -24.61
N VAL A 234 3.04 10.15 -24.17
CA VAL A 234 4.32 9.59 -23.72
C VAL A 234 4.39 9.84 -22.23
N LEU A 235 4.47 8.75 -21.45
CA LEU A 235 4.60 8.76 -20.00
C LEU A 235 6.03 8.37 -19.62
#